data_AF-A0A397VWN5-F1
#
_entry.id   AF-A0A397VWN5-F1
#
_cell.length_a   1.000
_cell.length_b   1.000
_cell.length_c   1.000
_cell.angle_alpha   90.00
_cell.angle_beta   90.00
_cell.angle_gamma   90.00
#
_symmetry.space_group_name_H-M   'P 1'
#
loop_
_entity.id
_entity.type
_entity.pdbx_description
1 polymer ?
#
loop_
_entity_poly.entity_id
_entity_poly.type
_entity_poly.pdbx_seq_one_letter_code
_entity_poly.pdbx_strand_id
1 'polypeptide(L)'
;MGTDLPLLDEVAFLESDELELEEIEIWNYLIKCGTFKFLDDDITNWSDKNVSNWSDEHFVVLKETISRCIPLIRYYYIPKNYIDKQIKRYKLNTSAFIKTKIPPRRCLRLMTNENKAIISSWIDEKDKDYYTCITNPYKFKLLLRGSRDGFDVNIFHRLCDFQGPTIVIIKTVQDDLVGGYNLVNWDSFTKNIYK
;
A
#
# COMPACT_ATOMS: atom_id res chain seq x y z
N MET A 1 3.86 -32.53 9.95
CA MET A 1 2.77 -31.52 9.92
C MET A 1 3.44 -30.19 10.23
N GLY A 2 3.96 -29.40 9.28
CA GLY A 2 3.38 -29.06 7.97
C GLY A 2 2.53 -27.80 8.12
N THR A 3 3.09 -26.70 8.63
CA THR A 3 2.42 -25.39 8.69
C THR A 3 2.87 -24.55 7.51
N ASP A 4 2.37 -24.89 6.33
CA ASP A 4 2.35 -24.03 5.14
C ASP A 4 1.21 -23.01 5.29
N LEU A 5 1.33 -21.98 6.12
CA LEU A 5 0.25 -20.99 6.27
C LEU A 5 0.72 -19.58 6.66
N PRO A 6 1.49 -18.89 5.78
CA PRO A 6 1.26 -17.46 5.56
C PRO A 6 1.01 -17.09 4.09
N LEU A 7 1.25 -18.00 3.14
CA LEU A 7 1.30 -17.68 1.71
C LEU A 7 -0.08 -17.49 1.04
N LEU A 8 -1.16 -18.06 1.59
CA LEU A 8 -2.49 -17.92 0.98
C LEU A 8 -3.05 -16.49 1.12
N ASP A 9 -2.83 -15.86 2.26
CA ASP A 9 -3.27 -14.49 2.52
C ASP A 9 -2.47 -13.47 1.68
N GLU A 10 -1.18 -13.73 1.45
CA GLU A 10 -0.32 -12.87 0.62
C GLU A 10 -0.70 -12.90 -0.87
N VAL A 11 -1.08 -14.06 -1.42
CA VAL A 11 -1.52 -14.16 -2.82
C VAL A 11 -2.85 -13.43 -3.01
N ALA A 12 -3.82 -13.64 -2.12
CA ALA A 12 -5.10 -12.92 -2.16
C ALA A 12 -4.92 -11.40 -1.98
N PHE A 13 -3.99 -10.99 -1.12
CA PHE A 13 -3.61 -9.59 -0.94
C PHE A 13 -3.01 -9.01 -2.22
N LEU A 14 -2.12 -9.72 -2.91
CA LEU A 14 -1.48 -9.28 -4.15
C LEU A 14 -2.36 -9.39 -5.40
N GLU A 15 -3.43 -10.17 -5.36
CA GLU A 15 -4.45 -10.21 -6.42
C GLU A 15 -5.45 -9.05 -6.30
N SER A 16 -5.54 -8.42 -5.12
CA SER A 16 -6.43 -7.28 -4.90
C SER A 16 -5.92 -6.00 -5.57
N ASP A 17 -6.80 -5.36 -6.35
CA ASP A 17 -6.58 -4.01 -6.89
C ASP A 17 -6.73 -2.91 -5.82
N GLU A 18 -7.03 -3.24 -4.56
CA GLU A 18 -7.24 -2.29 -3.46
C GLU A 18 -5.96 -1.87 -2.72
N LEU A 19 -4.80 -2.45 -3.08
CA LEU A 19 -3.52 -2.16 -2.44
C LEU A 19 -3.09 -0.70 -2.60
N GLU A 20 -2.90 0.01 -1.49
CA GLU A 20 -2.37 1.38 -1.44
C GLU A 20 -0.83 1.44 -1.53
N LEU A 21 -0.21 0.48 -2.23
CA LEU A 21 1.25 0.35 -2.36
C LEU A 21 1.68 0.50 -3.82
N GLU A 22 2.82 1.14 -4.05
CA GLU A 22 3.50 1.15 -5.35
C GLU A 22 4.06 -0.24 -5.65
N GLU A 23 4.16 -0.60 -6.93
CA GLU A 23 4.72 -1.91 -7.33
C GLU A 23 6.14 -2.14 -6.78
N ILE A 24 6.92 -1.07 -6.58
CA ILE A 24 8.23 -1.14 -5.93
C ILE A 24 8.13 -1.47 -4.43
N GLU A 25 7.12 -0.95 -3.72
CA GLU A 25 6.86 -1.23 -2.31
C GLU A 25 6.34 -2.67 -2.14
N ILE A 26 5.47 -3.11 -3.04
CA ILE A 26 4.98 -4.49 -3.12
C ILE A 26 6.14 -5.45 -3.34
N TRP A 27 7.04 -5.13 -4.28
CA TRP A 27 8.25 -5.91 -4.52
C TRP A 27 9.14 -6.01 -3.27
N ASN A 28 9.39 -4.88 -2.59
CA ASN A 28 10.20 -4.85 -1.37
C ASN A 28 9.59 -5.71 -0.25
N TYR A 29 8.27 -5.62 -0.09
CA TYR A 29 7.54 -6.43 0.87
C TYR A 29 7.68 -7.93 0.56
N LEU A 30 7.51 -8.32 -0.70
CA LEU A 30 7.68 -9.71 -1.14
C LEU A 30 9.07 -10.27 -0.84
N ILE A 31 10.12 -9.51 -1.14
CA ILE A 31 11.49 -9.92 -0.83
C ILE A 31 11.65 -10.08 0.69
N LYS A 32 11.15 -9.13 1.47
CA LYS A 32 11.19 -9.19 2.93
C LYS A 32 10.50 -10.45 3.46
N CYS A 33 9.29 -10.76 3.00
CA CYS A 33 8.55 -11.98 3.37
C CYS A 33 9.30 -13.25 2.95
N GLY A 34 9.85 -13.27 1.73
CA GLY A 34 10.61 -14.40 1.22
C GLY A 34 11.87 -14.70 2.04
N THR A 35 12.47 -13.67 2.64
CA THR A 35 13.65 -13.82 3.52
C THR A 35 13.32 -14.17 4.97
N PHE A 36 12.07 -13.94 5.41
CA PHE A 36 11.64 -14.18 6.79
C PHE A 36 11.78 -15.65 7.21
N LYS A 37 11.67 -16.59 6.26
CA LYS A 37 11.71 -18.04 6.54
C LYS A 37 13.07 -18.57 7.01
N PHE A 38 14.15 -17.83 6.82
CA PHE A 38 15.51 -18.31 7.12
C PHE A 38 16.40 -17.25 7.78
N LEU A 39 15.84 -16.07 8.09
CA LEU A 39 16.46 -15.11 8.99
C LEU A 39 15.89 -15.39 10.38
N ASP A 40 16.70 -16.02 11.25
CA ASP A 40 16.38 -16.23 12.67
C ASP A 40 15.99 -14.90 13.32
N ASP A 41 14.80 -14.87 13.97
CA ASP A 41 14.08 -13.90 14.82
C ASP A 41 14.44 -12.38 14.89
N ASP A 42 15.57 -11.89 14.38
CA ASP A 42 15.92 -10.47 14.40
C ASP A 42 15.57 -9.75 13.09
N ILE A 43 14.26 -9.55 12.94
CA ILE A 43 13.58 -8.82 11.85
C ILE A 43 14.04 -7.37 11.75
N THR A 44 14.65 -6.80 12.80
CA THR A 44 14.96 -5.37 12.89
C THR A 44 16.29 -4.99 12.23
N ASN A 45 17.16 -5.97 11.97
CA ASN A 45 18.50 -5.76 11.41
C ASN A 45 18.64 -6.14 9.92
N TRP A 46 17.54 -6.33 9.19
CA TRP A 46 17.63 -6.60 7.75
C TRP A 46 18.28 -5.42 7.02
N SER A 47 19.50 -5.66 6.51
CA SER A 47 20.24 -4.70 5.71
C SER A 47 20.79 -5.35 4.45
N ASP A 48 21.05 -4.52 3.45
CA ASP A 48 21.63 -4.85 2.13
C ASP A 48 22.92 -5.70 2.19
N LYS A 49 23.58 -5.81 3.35
CA LYS A 49 24.83 -6.55 3.54
C LYS A 49 24.65 -8.06 3.72
N ASN A 50 23.44 -8.55 4.00
CA ASN A 50 23.27 -9.97 4.34
C ASN A 50 23.24 -10.89 3.11
N VAL A 51 22.94 -10.37 1.91
CA VAL A 51 22.82 -11.17 0.68
C VAL A 51 24.18 -11.72 0.20
N SER A 52 25.29 -11.06 0.51
CA SER A 52 26.62 -11.54 0.12
C SER A 52 27.02 -12.84 0.84
N ASN A 53 26.37 -13.15 1.97
CA ASN A 53 26.68 -14.32 2.80
C ASN A 53 25.72 -15.48 2.53
N TRP A 54 24.82 -15.36 1.54
CA TRP A 54 23.85 -16.40 1.24
C TRP A 54 24.50 -17.57 0.49
N SER A 55 24.23 -18.79 0.99
CA SER A 55 24.47 -20.01 0.23
C SER A 55 23.44 -20.19 -0.89
N ASP A 56 23.69 -21.14 -1.81
CA ASP A 56 22.78 -21.42 -2.90
C ASP A 56 21.40 -21.92 -2.42
N GLU A 57 21.33 -22.61 -1.28
CA GLU A 57 20.07 -23.05 -0.68
C GLU A 57 19.17 -21.86 -0.31
N HIS A 58 19.74 -20.75 0.20
CA HIS A 58 18.95 -19.56 0.54
C HIS A 58 18.28 -18.94 -0.69
N PHE A 59 18.99 -18.90 -1.83
CA PHE A 59 18.42 -18.41 -3.09
C PHE A 59 17.31 -19.34 -3.61
N VAL A 60 17.48 -20.66 -3.46
CA VAL A 60 16.44 -21.65 -3.81
C VAL A 60 15.18 -21.44 -2.97
N VAL A 61 15.33 -21.35 -1.65
CA VAL A 61 14.20 -21.15 -0.72
C VAL A 61 13.47 -19.83 -0.99
N LEU A 62 14.21 -18.73 -1.22
CA LEU A 62 13.61 -17.44 -1.58
C LEU A 62 12.79 -17.59 -2.87
N LYS A 63 13.39 -18.16 -3.92
CA LYS A 63 12.77 -18.31 -5.23
C LYS A 63 11.49 -19.14 -5.14
N GLU A 64 11.51 -20.25 -4.41
CA GLU A 64 10.33 -21.09 -4.19
C GLU A 64 9.24 -20.34 -3.43
N THR A 65 9.62 -19.60 -2.38
CA THR A 65 8.68 -18.87 -1.53
C THR A 65 7.92 -17.78 -2.29
N ILE A 66 8.62 -16.97 -3.10
CA ILE A 66 7.98 -15.87 -3.84
C ILE A 66 7.50 -16.28 -5.25
N SER A 67 7.75 -17.52 -5.68
CA SER A 67 7.47 -17.99 -7.04
C SER A 67 6.02 -17.75 -7.49
N ARG A 68 5.07 -17.94 -6.58
CA ARG A 68 3.62 -17.75 -6.83
C ARG A 68 3.23 -16.27 -6.99
N CYS A 69 4.01 -15.36 -6.40
CA CYS A 69 3.74 -13.93 -6.40
C CYS A 69 4.47 -13.19 -7.53
N ILE A 70 5.57 -13.75 -8.05
CA ILE A 70 6.33 -13.16 -9.17
C ILE A 70 5.43 -12.80 -10.38
N PRO A 71 4.52 -13.67 -10.86
CA PRO A 71 3.65 -13.34 -11.99
C PRO A 71 2.63 -12.23 -11.69
N LEU A 72 2.35 -11.93 -10.42
CA LEU A 72 1.38 -10.92 -9.99
C LEU A 72 1.98 -9.52 -9.91
N ILE A 73 3.31 -9.40 -9.97
CA ILE A 73 4.01 -8.11 -9.92
C ILE A 73 3.97 -7.44 -11.28
N ARG A 74 3.56 -6.17 -11.28
CA ARG A 74 3.40 -5.39 -12.51
C ARG A 74 4.70 -4.64 -12.79
N TYR A 75 5.73 -5.38 -13.18
CA TYR A 75 7.11 -4.89 -13.37
C TYR A 75 7.25 -3.65 -14.26
N TYR A 76 6.31 -3.43 -15.19
CA TYR A 76 6.28 -2.24 -16.04
C TYR A 76 6.25 -0.93 -15.23
N TYR A 77 5.68 -0.95 -14.02
CA TYR A 77 5.59 0.22 -13.15
C TYR A 77 6.69 0.28 -12.07
N ILE A 78 7.73 -0.56 -12.19
CA ILE A 78 8.92 -0.49 -11.35
C ILE A 78 10.06 0.12 -12.19
N PRO A 79 10.87 1.05 -11.65
CA PRO A 79 12.03 1.57 -12.36
C PRO A 79 12.95 0.44 -12.84
N LYS A 80 13.23 0.40 -14.16
CA LYS A 80 13.98 -0.69 -14.79
C LYS A 80 15.36 -0.91 -14.17
N ASN A 81 16.08 0.19 -13.93
CA ASN A 81 17.39 0.17 -13.27
C ASN A 81 17.35 -0.46 -11.87
N TYR A 82 16.26 -0.22 -11.12
CA TYR A 82 16.06 -0.78 -9.81
C TYR A 82 15.79 -2.30 -9.91
N ILE A 83 14.83 -2.71 -10.72
CA ILE A 83 14.45 -4.14 -10.80
C ILE A 83 15.57 -5.00 -11.37
N ASP A 84 16.30 -4.53 -12.40
CA ASP A 84 17.44 -5.25 -12.97
C ASP A 84 18.53 -5.51 -11.91
N LYS A 85 18.77 -4.54 -11.02
CA LYS A 85 19.69 -4.68 -9.88
C LYS A 85 19.18 -5.73 -8.89
N GLN A 86 17.89 -5.72 -8.56
CA GLN A 86 17.30 -6.67 -7.61
C GLN A 86 17.28 -8.11 -8.16
N ILE A 87 16.92 -8.28 -9.42
CA ILE A 87 16.93 -9.59 -10.10
C ILE A 87 18.33 -10.21 -10.05
N LYS A 88 19.36 -9.41 -10.40
CA LYS A 88 20.75 -9.85 -10.32
C LYS A 88 21.16 -10.15 -8.88
N ARG A 89 20.77 -9.30 -7.92
CA ARG A 89 21.09 -9.46 -6.50
C ARG A 89 20.53 -10.76 -5.92
N TYR A 90 19.30 -11.13 -6.24
CA TYR A 90 18.63 -12.31 -5.70
C TYR A 90 18.68 -13.55 -6.61
N LYS A 91 19.52 -13.52 -7.66
CA LYS A 91 19.67 -14.61 -8.65
C LYS A 91 18.31 -15.11 -9.21
N LEU A 92 17.36 -14.20 -9.43
CA LEU A 92 16.02 -14.54 -9.90
C LEU A 92 16.01 -14.77 -11.42
N ASN A 93 15.17 -15.69 -11.90
CA ASN A 93 15.09 -16.00 -13.32
C ASN A 93 14.17 -15.00 -14.05
N THR A 94 14.72 -14.33 -15.07
CA THR A 94 14.03 -13.34 -15.88
C THR A 94 12.92 -13.88 -16.78
N SER A 95 12.93 -15.17 -17.10
CA SER A 95 11.93 -15.75 -18.00
C SER A 95 10.52 -15.83 -17.41
N ALA A 96 10.37 -15.73 -16.09
CA ALA A 96 9.09 -15.70 -15.39
C ALA A 96 8.42 -14.30 -15.37
N PHE A 97 9.15 -13.23 -15.70
CA PHE A 97 8.63 -11.85 -15.71
C PHE A 97 7.81 -11.53 -16.97
N ILE A 98 7.00 -12.49 -17.42
CA ILE A 98 6.32 -12.47 -18.71
C ILE A 98 5.57 -11.15 -18.91
N LYS A 99 6.16 -10.29 -19.75
CA LYS A 99 5.69 -9.51 -20.92
C LYS A 99 4.23 -9.02 -21.02
N THR A 100 3.32 -9.36 -20.12
CA THR A 100 1.96 -8.86 -20.17
C THR A 100 1.93 -7.45 -19.59
N LYS A 101 1.55 -6.48 -20.42
CA LYS A 101 1.27 -5.11 -19.99
C LYS A 101 -0.05 -5.14 -19.22
N ILE A 102 0.00 -5.62 -17.97
CA ILE A 102 -1.14 -5.61 -17.05
C ILE A 102 -1.43 -4.14 -16.74
N PRO A 103 -2.71 -3.70 -16.74
CA PRO A 103 -3.05 -2.35 -16.33
C PRO A 103 -2.48 -2.06 -14.94
N PRO A 104 -2.11 -0.82 -14.62
CA PRO A 104 -1.61 -0.50 -13.30
C PRO A 104 -2.67 -0.90 -12.27
N ARG A 105 -2.26 -1.32 -11.06
CA ARG A 105 -3.21 -1.39 -9.93
C ARG A 105 -3.90 -0.04 -9.92
N ARG A 106 -5.23 0.01 -9.78
CA ARG A 106 -5.99 1.27 -9.75
C ARG A 106 -5.65 2.02 -8.45
N CYS A 107 -4.40 2.43 -8.36
CA CYS A 107 -3.80 3.24 -7.34
C CYS A 107 -4.02 4.67 -7.81
N LEU A 108 -5.28 5.11 -7.83
CA LEU A 108 -5.55 6.54 -7.79
C LEU A 108 -5.19 6.99 -6.36
N ARG A 109 -3.90 7.24 -6.11
CA ARG A 109 -3.41 7.77 -4.82
C ARG A 109 -3.87 9.22 -4.70
N LEU A 110 -5.11 9.42 -4.30
CA LEU A 110 -5.51 10.68 -3.68
C LEU A 110 -4.71 10.88 -2.37
N MET A 111 -4.36 9.77 -1.69
CA MET A 111 -3.77 9.72 -0.36
C MET A 111 -2.41 9.00 -0.32
N THR A 112 -1.38 9.55 -0.97
CA THR A 112 0.03 9.13 -0.75
C THR A 112 0.47 9.41 0.69
N ASN A 113 1.57 8.81 1.15
CA ASN A 113 2.14 9.14 2.47
C ASN A 113 2.58 10.61 2.56
N GLU A 114 3.03 11.19 1.44
CA GLU A 114 3.36 12.61 1.33
C GLU A 114 2.11 13.47 1.47
N ASN A 115 1.04 13.16 0.73
CA ASN A 115 -0.24 13.88 0.85
C ASN A 115 -0.83 13.76 2.26
N LYS A 116 -0.74 12.57 2.88
CA LYS A 116 -1.14 12.36 4.29
C LYS A 116 -0.38 13.30 5.23
N ALA A 117 0.94 13.43 5.06
CA ALA A 117 1.75 14.31 5.88
C ALA A 117 1.44 15.81 5.64
N ILE A 118 1.21 16.21 4.38
CA ILE A 118 0.79 17.57 4.02
C ILE A 118 -0.56 17.89 4.66
N ILE A 119 -1.56 17.02 4.47
CA ILE A 119 -2.89 17.21 5.03
C ILE A 119 -2.84 17.28 6.56
N SER A 120 -2.08 16.40 7.22
CA SER A 120 -1.87 16.48 8.67
C SER A 120 -1.24 17.79 9.11
N SER A 121 -0.33 18.35 8.31
CA SER A 121 0.25 19.66 8.61
C SER A 121 -0.77 20.78 8.50
N TRP A 122 -1.71 20.68 7.54
CA TRP A 122 -2.81 21.63 7.40
C TRP A 122 -3.83 21.53 8.52
N ILE A 123 -4.15 20.32 9.00
CA ILE A 123 -5.06 20.13 10.15
C ILE A 123 -4.52 20.84 11.40
N ASP A 124 -3.21 20.76 11.63
CA ASP A 124 -2.55 21.37 12.79
C ASP A 124 -2.10 22.82 12.53
N GLU A 125 -2.54 23.43 11.41
CA GLU A 125 -2.23 24.82 11.03
C GLU A 125 -0.72 25.13 11.04
N LYS A 126 0.09 24.18 10.58
CA LYS A 126 1.55 24.33 10.52
C LYS A 126 1.97 25.21 9.34
N ASP A 127 2.32 26.46 9.65
CA ASP A 127 2.90 27.40 8.67
C ASP A 127 4.38 27.13 8.35
N LYS A 128 5.09 26.45 9.26
CA LYS A 128 6.48 26.00 9.13
C LYS A 128 6.64 24.63 9.80
N ASP A 129 7.68 23.90 9.42
CA ASP A 129 7.97 22.56 9.97
C ASP A 129 6.83 21.56 9.74
N TYR A 130 6.55 21.32 8.46
CA TYR A 130 5.58 20.33 7.99
C TYR A 130 5.95 18.93 8.50
N TYR A 131 4.93 18.12 8.73
CA TYR A 131 5.15 16.70 8.96
C TYR A 131 5.77 16.04 7.73
N THR A 132 6.60 15.04 8.01
CA THR A 132 7.10 14.08 7.02
C THR A 132 6.31 12.79 7.18
N CYS A 133 6.49 11.84 6.26
CA CYS A 133 5.92 10.50 6.41
C CYS A 133 6.37 9.79 7.69
N ILE A 134 7.50 10.18 8.27
CA ILE A 134 8.05 9.61 9.52
C ILE A 134 7.49 10.33 10.74
N THR A 135 7.34 11.65 10.67
CA THR A 135 6.96 12.48 11.83
C THR A 135 5.46 12.73 11.94
N ASN A 136 4.66 12.25 10.98
CA ASN A 136 3.21 12.42 10.99
C ASN A 136 2.56 11.66 12.17
N PRO A 137 1.87 12.35 13.10
CA PRO A 137 1.21 11.70 14.23
C PRO A 137 -0.14 11.06 13.86
N TYR A 138 -0.70 11.37 12.68
CA TYR A 138 -2.03 10.92 12.28
C TYR A 138 -2.00 9.56 11.58
N LYS A 139 -2.93 8.69 11.98
CA LYS A 139 -3.23 7.45 11.27
C LYS A 139 -4.53 7.61 10.48
N PHE A 140 -4.40 7.79 9.17
CA PHE A 140 -5.56 7.84 8.28
C PHE A 140 -6.16 6.44 8.08
N LYS A 141 -7.48 6.34 8.25
CA LYS A 141 -8.27 5.14 7.98
C LYS A 141 -9.26 5.46 6.85
N LEU A 142 -9.22 4.67 5.78
CA LEU A 142 -10.21 4.78 4.71
C LEU A 142 -11.57 4.28 5.21
N LEU A 143 -12.59 5.14 5.18
CA LEU A 143 -13.97 4.79 5.53
C LEU A 143 -14.77 4.39 4.29
N LEU A 144 -14.76 5.27 3.28
CA LEU A 144 -15.53 5.13 2.05
C LEU A 144 -14.65 5.49 0.85
N ARG A 145 -14.76 4.73 -0.24
CA ARG A 145 -14.20 5.04 -1.56
C ARG A 145 -15.26 4.81 -2.63
N GLY A 146 -15.66 5.85 -3.35
CA GLY A 146 -16.75 5.76 -4.33
C GLY A 146 -16.56 4.69 -5.42
N SER A 147 -15.32 4.44 -5.85
CA SER A 147 -15.03 3.37 -6.82
C SER A 147 -15.15 1.94 -6.26
N ARG A 148 -15.11 1.78 -4.93
CA ARG A 148 -15.22 0.50 -4.23
C ARG A 148 -16.64 0.30 -3.68
N ASP A 149 -17.14 1.31 -2.98
CA ASP A 149 -18.36 1.24 -2.20
C ASP A 149 -19.58 1.84 -2.93
N GLY A 150 -19.36 2.52 -4.06
CA GLY A 150 -20.38 3.32 -4.73
C GLY A 150 -20.60 4.70 -4.10
N PHE A 151 -21.50 5.48 -4.69
CA PHE A 151 -21.81 6.87 -4.30
C PHE A 151 -23.20 6.99 -3.64
N ASP A 152 -23.73 5.91 -3.08
CA ASP A 152 -25.04 5.90 -2.45
C ASP A 152 -25.01 6.56 -1.06
N VAL A 153 -25.98 7.42 -0.79
CA VAL A 153 -26.07 8.17 0.47
C VAL A 153 -26.27 7.27 1.69
N ASN A 154 -26.98 6.15 1.55
CA ASN A 154 -27.16 5.20 2.65
C ASN A 154 -25.85 4.46 2.94
N ILE A 155 -25.05 4.17 1.91
CA ILE A 155 -23.72 3.61 2.07
C ILE A 155 -22.80 4.60 2.79
N PHE A 156 -22.85 5.89 2.42
CA PHE A 156 -22.12 6.95 3.11
C PHE A 156 -22.46 6.96 4.61
N HIS A 157 -23.73 7.10 4.98
CA HIS A 157 -24.11 7.18 6.38
C HIS A 157 -23.80 5.90 7.16
N ARG A 158 -23.97 4.73 6.54
CA ARG A 158 -23.58 3.45 7.16
C ARG A 158 -22.08 3.37 7.50
N LEU A 159 -21.22 3.99 6.70
CA LEU A 159 -19.76 3.86 6.83
C LEU A 159 -19.09 5.06 7.53
N CYS A 160 -19.68 6.24 7.43
CA CYS A 160 -19.06 7.50 7.86
C CYS A 160 -19.69 8.13 9.10
N ASP A 161 -20.92 7.76 9.47
CA ASP A 161 -21.55 8.33 10.66
C ASP A 161 -20.79 7.91 11.94
N PHE A 162 -20.67 8.86 12.86
CA PHE A 162 -20.01 8.71 14.17
C PHE A 162 -18.54 8.25 14.12
N GLN A 163 -17.85 8.42 13.00
CA GLN A 163 -16.44 7.99 12.85
C GLN A 163 -15.39 8.97 13.38
N GLY A 164 -15.80 10.11 13.96
CA GLY A 164 -14.88 11.17 14.38
C GLY A 164 -14.73 12.27 13.32
N PRO A 165 -13.68 13.11 13.47
CA PRO A 165 -13.23 14.00 12.42
C PRO A 165 -12.89 13.23 11.14
N THR A 166 -13.32 13.75 9.99
CA THR A 166 -13.17 13.07 8.70
C THR A 166 -12.72 14.04 7.62
N ILE A 167 -11.98 13.51 6.65
CA ILE A 167 -11.56 14.26 5.46
C ILE A 167 -12.24 13.63 4.25
N VAL A 168 -12.88 14.47 3.44
CA VAL A 168 -13.46 14.09 2.17
C VAL A 168 -12.54 14.58 1.06
N ILE A 169 -12.18 13.69 0.14
CA ILE A 169 -11.40 14.02 -1.04
C ILE A 169 -12.15 13.50 -2.26
N ILE A 170 -12.38 14.39 -3.21
CA ILE A 170 -13.09 14.15 -4.45
C ILE A 170 -12.13 14.47 -5.58
N LYS A 171 -12.02 13.52 -6.51
CA LYS A 171 -11.32 13.73 -7.77
C LYS A 171 -12.34 14.08 -8.85
N THR A 172 -12.17 15.22 -9.51
CA THR A 172 -13.04 15.64 -10.61
C THR A 172 -12.68 14.94 -11.91
N VAL A 173 -13.54 15.07 -12.93
CA VAL A 173 -13.26 14.54 -14.27
C VAL A 173 -12.14 15.31 -14.97
N GLN A 174 -11.81 16.52 -14.51
CA GLN A 174 -10.68 17.33 -14.95
C GLN A 174 -9.37 17.01 -14.21
N ASP A 175 -9.36 15.95 -13.40
CA ASP A 175 -8.24 15.54 -12.53
C ASP A 175 -7.93 16.50 -11.37
N ASP A 176 -8.79 17.48 -11.08
CA ASP A 176 -8.65 18.34 -9.90
C ASP A 176 -8.98 17.58 -8.60
N LEU A 177 -8.29 17.95 -7.53
CA LEU A 177 -8.57 17.46 -6.18
C LEU A 177 -9.26 18.54 -5.36
N VAL A 178 -10.48 18.24 -4.95
CA VAL A 178 -11.28 19.09 -4.05
C VAL A 178 -11.73 18.28 -2.85
N GLY A 179 -12.03 18.95 -1.76
CA GLY A 179 -12.35 18.26 -0.53
C GLY A 179 -12.62 19.19 0.63
N GLY A 180 -12.75 18.60 1.80
CA GLY A 180 -12.96 19.33 3.04
C GLY A 180 -12.63 18.46 4.25
N TYR A 181 -12.24 19.12 5.32
CA TYR A 181 -12.09 18.50 6.63
C TYR A 181 -13.31 18.84 7.49
N ASN A 182 -13.98 17.82 8.00
CA ASN A 182 -15.04 17.95 8.98
C ASN A 182 -14.48 17.56 10.35
N LEU A 183 -14.34 18.54 11.25
CA LEU A 183 -13.87 18.31 12.63
C LEU A 183 -14.91 17.56 13.49
N VAL A 184 -16.18 17.59 13.08
CA VAL A 184 -17.30 16.98 13.80
C VAL A 184 -17.72 15.67 13.13
N ASN A 185 -18.42 14.81 13.87
CA ASN A 185 -19.02 13.59 13.34
C ASN A 185 -20.07 13.89 12.27
N TRP A 186 -20.17 13.01 11.27
CA TRP A 186 -21.39 12.86 10.48
C TRP A 186 -22.46 12.16 11.33
N ASP A 187 -23.71 12.59 11.19
CA ASP A 187 -24.84 12.05 11.95
C ASP A 187 -26.15 12.19 11.15
N SER A 188 -26.62 11.09 10.56
CA SER A 188 -27.93 11.03 9.89
C SER A 188 -29.12 10.89 10.84
N PHE A 189 -28.90 10.68 12.15
CA PHE A 189 -29.95 10.54 13.16
C PHE A 189 -30.49 11.88 13.64
N THR A 190 -29.79 12.99 13.37
CA THR A 190 -30.32 14.33 13.60
C THR A 190 -31.33 14.72 12.52
N LYS A 191 -32.62 14.49 12.81
CA LYS A 191 -33.70 15.12 12.04
C LYS A 191 -33.63 16.64 12.19
N ASN A 192 -33.36 17.34 11.08
CA ASN A 192 -33.60 18.76 10.86
C ASN A 192 -32.86 19.75 11.77
N ILE A 193 -31.59 20.07 11.53
CA ILE A 193 -31.11 21.47 11.64
C ILE A 193 -29.95 21.71 10.64
N TYR A 194 -30.27 22.08 9.41
CA TYR A 194 -29.42 23.02 8.67
C TYR A 194 -30.35 24.17 8.24
N LYS A 195 -30.08 25.36 8.78
CA LYS A 195 -30.59 26.64 8.29
C LYS A 195 -29.66 27.16 7.20
#